data_AF-A0A963PR66-F1
#
_entry.id   AF-A0A963PR66-F1
#
_cell.length_a   1.000
_cell.length_b   1.000
_cell.length_c   1.000
_cell.angle_alpha   90.00
_cell.angle_beta   90.00
_cell.angle_gamma   90.00
#
_symmetry.space_group_name_H-M   'P 1'
#
loop_
_entity.id
_entity.type
_entity.pdbx_description
1 polymer ?
#
loop_
_entity_poly.entity_id
_entity_poly.type
_entity_poly.pdbx_seq_one_letter_code
_entity_poly.pdbx_strand_id
1 'polypeptide(L)'
;IAAAADRIYADKASIVGSIGVRMDGFGFVDTLDKLGVERRLLTAGEHKALLDPFSPVDEREKTHIKGLLDDIHRQFIEVVKIGRGDRLKADPKLFSGLIWTGEQALDLGLVDALGSAEWVAREVVGAEEIVNFTPVPDVWQRFADRIGAGAAAHFAAEMGIGKPQLR
;
A
#
# COMPACT_ATOMS: atom_id res chain seq x y z
N ILE A 1 -9.63 4.50 -7.81
CA ILE A 1 -9.31 5.91 -8.13
C ILE A 1 -9.15 6.09 -9.63
N ALA A 2 -8.09 5.59 -10.26
CA ALA A 2 -7.81 5.81 -11.68
C ALA A 2 -8.97 5.44 -12.63
N ALA A 3 -9.75 4.39 -12.30
CA ALA A 3 -10.93 3.98 -13.07
C ALA A 3 -12.02 5.05 -13.22
N ALA A 4 -12.01 6.12 -12.42
CA ALA A 4 -12.96 7.22 -12.55
C ALA A 4 -12.52 8.31 -13.56
N ALA A 5 -11.29 8.23 -14.09
CA ALA A 5 -10.77 9.21 -15.04
C ALA A 5 -11.29 8.95 -16.46
N ASP A 6 -11.44 10.02 -17.26
CA ASP A 6 -11.80 9.92 -18.68
C ASP A 6 -10.73 9.17 -19.50
N ARG A 7 -9.45 9.38 -19.14
CA ARG A 7 -8.30 8.66 -19.69
C ARG A 7 -7.26 8.39 -18.62
N ILE A 8 -6.62 7.23 -18.72
CA ILE A 8 -5.55 6.74 -17.85
C ILE A 8 -4.30 6.55 -18.70
N TYR A 9 -3.22 7.19 -18.30
CA TYR A 9 -1.91 7.06 -18.92
C TYR A 9 -0.95 6.40 -17.93
N ALA A 10 -0.03 5.59 -18.44
CA ALA A 10 1.04 5.00 -17.63
C ALA A 10 2.35 4.98 -18.41
N ASP A 11 3.48 5.16 -17.74
CA ASP A 11 4.77 4.88 -18.37
C ASP A 11 4.86 3.38 -18.70
N LYS A 12 5.63 3.03 -19.74
CA LYS A 12 5.86 1.65 -20.19
C LYS A 12 6.25 0.70 -19.05
N ALA A 13 7.11 1.15 -18.13
CA ALA A 13 7.62 0.36 -17.02
C ALA A 13 6.79 0.50 -15.72
N SER A 14 5.68 1.26 -15.75
CA SER A 14 4.79 1.41 -14.60
C SER A 14 4.26 0.06 -14.14
N ILE A 15 4.08 -0.11 -12.83
CA ILE A 15 3.40 -1.28 -12.26
C ILE A 15 1.94 -0.91 -12.04
N VAL A 16 1.04 -1.55 -12.79
CA VAL A 16 -0.41 -1.31 -12.79
C VAL A 16 -1.13 -2.61 -12.46
N GLY A 17 -2.38 -2.52 -12.01
CA GLY A 17 -3.17 -3.68 -11.62
C GLY A 17 -3.31 -3.75 -10.12
N SER A 18 -2.95 -4.89 -9.52
CA SER A 18 -3.18 -5.19 -8.11
C SER A 18 -4.66 -5.04 -7.74
N ILE A 19 -5.55 -5.42 -8.65
CA ILE A 19 -6.99 -5.35 -8.43
C ILE A 19 -7.38 -6.56 -7.58
N GLY A 20 -7.41 -6.33 -6.28
CA GLY A 20 -7.69 -7.30 -5.24
C GLY A 20 -7.74 -6.62 -3.88
N VAL A 21 -8.20 -7.36 -2.87
CA VAL A 21 -8.31 -6.87 -1.50
C VAL A 21 -7.65 -7.87 -0.59
N ARG A 22 -6.80 -7.39 0.32
CA ARG A 22 -6.15 -8.21 1.34
C ARG A 22 -6.27 -7.54 2.69
N MET A 23 -6.27 -8.36 3.73
CA MET A 23 -6.16 -7.92 5.10
C MET A 23 -5.20 -8.87 5.79
N ASP A 24 -4.20 -8.30 6.45
CA ASP A 24 -3.08 -9.03 7.01
C ASP A 24 -3.02 -8.85 8.52
N GLY A 25 -2.47 -9.87 9.17
CA GLY A 25 -2.17 -9.88 10.59
C GLY A 25 -1.17 -10.98 10.91
N PHE A 26 -0.60 -10.91 12.10
CA PHE A 26 0.30 -11.93 12.63
C PHE A 26 -0.39 -12.72 13.73
N GLY A 27 0.06 -13.96 13.95
CA GLY A 27 -0.30 -14.74 15.12
C GLY A 27 0.92 -14.90 16.04
N PHE A 28 0.79 -14.50 17.30
CA PHE A 28 1.86 -14.53 18.31
C PHE A 28 1.50 -15.42 19.52
N VAL A 29 0.42 -16.20 19.45
CA VAL A 29 -0.05 -17.07 20.54
C VAL A 29 1.09 -17.94 21.08
N ASP A 30 1.76 -18.68 20.21
CA ASP A 30 2.87 -19.58 20.59
C ASP A 30 4.11 -18.82 21.08
N THR A 31 4.31 -17.59 20.61
CA THR A 31 5.41 -16.74 21.05
C THR A 31 5.21 -16.28 22.48
N LEU A 32 3.99 -15.87 22.85
CA LEU A 32 3.65 -15.49 24.22
C LEU A 32 3.83 -16.67 25.18
N ASP A 33 3.37 -17.85 24.79
CA ASP A 33 3.54 -19.08 25.57
C ASP A 33 5.03 -19.40 25.83
N LYS A 34 5.86 -19.37 24.78
CA LYS A 34 7.31 -19.60 24.90
C LYS A 34 8.03 -18.59 25.79
N LEU A 35 7.54 -17.35 25.82
CA LEU A 35 8.11 -16.28 26.63
C LEU A 35 7.51 -16.22 28.05
N GLY A 36 6.56 -17.09 28.37
CA GLY A 36 5.85 -17.07 29.66
C GLY A 36 5.00 -15.82 29.86
N VAL A 37 4.55 -15.18 28.78
CA VAL A 37 3.74 -13.96 28.83
C VAL A 37 2.26 -14.33 28.83
N GLU A 38 1.58 -14.00 29.92
CA GLU A 38 0.13 -14.17 30.04
C GLU A 38 -0.60 -13.00 29.39
N ARG A 39 -1.54 -13.31 28.48
CA ARG A 39 -2.44 -12.31 27.91
C ARG A 39 -3.70 -12.14 28.75
N ARG A 40 -4.01 -10.91 29.15
CA ARG A 40 -5.24 -10.55 29.88
C ARG A 40 -6.09 -9.61 29.04
N LEU A 41 -7.02 -10.19 28.27
CA LEU A 41 -7.97 -9.43 27.45
C LEU A 41 -9.32 -9.32 28.15
N LEU A 42 -9.82 -8.09 28.24
CA LEU A 42 -11.19 -7.79 28.67
C LEU A 42 -11.87 -6.97 27.57
N THR A 43 -13.03 -7.42 27.12
CA THR A 43 -13.78 -6.77 26.03
C THR A 43 -15.23 -6.52 26.41
N ALA A 44 -15.82 -5.48 25.83
CA ALA A 44 -17.26 -5.28 25.77
C ALA A 44 -17.71 -5.50 24.31
N GLY A 45 -18.60 -6.47 24.09
CA GLY A 45 -19.04 -6.93 22.77
C GLY A 45 -18.36 -8.24 22.34
N GLU A 46 -19.14 -9.18 21.79
CA GLU A 46 -18.74 -10.56 21.49
C GLU A 46 -17.52 -10.64 20.55
N HIS A 47 -17.50 -9.81 19.50
CA HIS A 47 -16.44 -9.81 18.47
C HIS A 47 -15.43 -8.67 18.63
N LYS A 48 -15.32 -8.06 19.81
CA LYS A 48 -14.42 -6.91 20.02
C LYS A 48 -12.93 -7.30 20.06
N ALA A 49 -12.65 -8.60 20.09
CA ALA A 49 -11.32 -9.19 19.99
C ALA A 49 -10.96 -9.65 18.55
N LEU A 50 -11.83 -9.37 17.57
CA LEU A 50 -11.67 -9.75 16.18
C LEU A 50 -10.28 -9.35 15.64
N LEU A 51 -9.59 -10.32 15.02
CA LEU A 51 -8.23 -10.18 14.47
C LEU A 51 -7.13 -9.83 15.50
N ASP A 52 -7.39 -10.07 16.79
CA ASP A 52 -6.35 -9.94 17.79
C ASP A 52 -5.19 -10.90 17.49
N PRO A 53 -3.95 -10.38 17.35
CA PRO A 53 -2.82 -11.19 16.92
C PRO A 53 -2.31 -12.13 18.03
N PHE A 54 -2.81 -12.00 19.25
CA PHE A 54 -2.37 -12.75 20.42
C PHE A 54 -3.40 -13.78 20.88
N SER A 55 -4.48 -13.97 20.10
CA SER A 55 -5.51 -14.97 20.33
C SER A 55 -5.51 -15.99 19.20
N PRO A 56 -5.94 -17.24 19.46
CA PRO A 56 -6.23 -18.18 18.39
C PRO A 56 -7.30 -17.61 17.44
N VAL A 57 -7.21 -17.98 16.17
CA VAL A 57 -8.20 -17.56 15.16
C VAL A 57 -9.54 -18.24 15.43
N ASP A 58 -10.63 -17.46 15.54
CA ASP A 58 -12.00 -17.99 15.51
C ASP A 58 -12.47 -18.16 14.06
N GLU A 59 -12.87 -19.37 13.68
CA GLU A 59 -13.30 -19.70 12.31
C GLU A 59 -14.60 -18.99 11.89
N ARG A 60 -15.48 -18.65 12.84
CA ARG A 60 -16.71 -17.87 12.55
C ARG A 60 -16.36 -16.44 12.17
N GLU A 61 -15.48 -15.83 12.95
CA GLU A 61 -14.95 -14.48 12.70
C GLU A 61 -14.15 -14.41 11.40
N LYS A 62 -13.30 -15.40 11.14
CA LYS A 62 -12.60 -15.55 9.87
C LYS A 62 -13.55 -15.67 8.69
N THR A 63 -14.65 -16.39 8.83
CA THR A 63 -15.68 -16.51 7.78
C THR A 63 -16.37 -15.19 7.53
N HIS A 64 -16.73 -14.45 8.59
CA HIS A 64 -17.28 -13.10 8.49
C HIS A 64 -16.33 -12.15 7.75
N ILE A 65 -15.04 -12.15 8.12
CA ILE A 65 -14.00 -11.36 7.47
C ILE A 65 -13.83 -11.74 5.99
N LYS A 66 -13.83 -13.02 5.65
CA LYS A 66 -13.78 -13.46 4.25
C LYS A 66 -14.94 -12.91 3.44
N GLY A 67 -16.17 -12.96 3.98
CA GLY A 67 -17.33 -12.35 3.34
C GLY A 67 -17.16 -10.85 3.11
N LEU A 68 -16.62 -10.13 4.10
CA LEU A 68 -16.32 -8.70 3.95
C LEU A 68 -15.29 -8.44 2.83
N LEU A 69 -14.22 -9.23 2.77
CA LEU A 69 -13.22 -9.11 1.71
C LEU A 69 -13.80 -9.40 0.32
N ASP A 70 -14.66 -10.42 0.21
CA ASP A 70 -15.35 -10.77 -1.03
C ASP A 70 -16.29 -9.65 -1.49
N ASP A 71 -17.01 -9.02 -0.56
CA ASP A 71 -17.89 -7.90 -0.83
C ASP A 71 -17.12 -6.67 -1.33
N ILE A 72 -16.02 -6.31 -0.67
CA ILE A 72 -15.18 -5.18 -1.08
C ILE A 72 -14.52 -5.49 -2.44
N HIS A 73 -14.05 -6.72 -2.64
CA HIS A 73 -13.44 -7.11 -3.91
C HIS A 73 -14.45 -7.04 -5.05
N ARG A 74 -15.69 -7.51 -4.86
CA ARG A 74 -16.77 -7.38 -5.84
C ARG A 74 -17.04 -5.92 -6.20
N GLN A 75 -17.11 -5.02 -5.21
CA GLN A 75 -17.29 -3.58 -5.45
C GLN A 75 -16.12 -2.98 -6.23
N PHE A 76 -14.88 -3.38 -5.93
CA PHE A 76 -13.71 -2.92 -6.68
C PHE A 76 -13.76 -3.38 -8.15
N ILE A 77 -14.08 -4.65 -8.39
CA ILE A 77 -14.27 -5.18 -9.74
C ILE A 77 -15.34 -4.38 -10.50
N GLU A 78 -16.48 -4.11 -9.85
CA GLU A 78 -17.58 -3.37 -10.45
C GLU A 78 -17.16 -1.96 -10.88
N VAL A 79 -16.47 -1.22 -9.99
CA VAL A 79 -15.97 0.12 -10.31
C VAL A 79 -14.98 0.10 -11.48
N VAL A 80 -14.09 -0.90 -11.54
CA VAL A 80 -13.15 -1.03 -12.66
C VAL A 80 -13.89 -1.36 -13.96
N LYS A 81 -14.86 -2.28 -13.92
CA LYS A 81 -15.66 -2.62 -15.11
C LYS A 81 -16.46 -1.42 -15.63
N ILE A 82 -17.10 -0.66 -14.74
CA ILE A 82 -17.82 0.57 -15.11
C ILE A 82 -16.86 1.59 -15.71
N GLY A 83 -15.73 1.85 -15.03
CA GLY A 83 -14.77 2.86 -15.44
C GLY A 83 -14.03 2.56 -16.75
N ARG A 84 -13.78 1.27 -17.03
CA ARG A 84 -13.07 0.85 -18.25
C ARG A 84 -14.03 0.48 -19.39
N GLY A 85 -15.25 0.02 -19.11
CA GLY A 85 -16.24 -0.37 -20.11
C GLY A 85 -15.65 -1.33 -21.15
N ASP A 86 -15.98 -1.10 -22.42
CA ASP A 86 -15.57 -1.95 -23.56
C ASP A 86 -14.06 -1.95 -23.84
N ARG A 87 -13.28 -1.05 -23.21
CA ARG A 87 -11.82 -1.03 -23.34
C ARG A 87 -11.20 -2.24 -22.65
N LEU A 88 -11.79 -2.69 -21.54
CA LEU A 88 -11.26 -3.79 -20.73
C LEU A 88 -11.37 -5.11 -21.49
N LYS A 89 -10.25 -5.83 -21.61
CA LYS A 89 -10.27 -7.15 -22.25
C LYS A 89 -10.77 -8.22 -21.28
N ALA A 90 -11.44 -9.24 -21.82
CA ALA A 90 -11.86 -10.37 -21.03
C ALA A 90 -10.65 -11.26 -20.71
N ASP A 91 -10.07 -11.08 -19.52
CA ASP A 91 -9.04 -11.97 -18.99
C ASP A 91 -9.40 -12.34 -17.53
N PRO A 92 -9.52 -13.64 -17.19
CA PRO A 92 -9.86 -14.08 -15.84
C PRO A 92 -8.83 -13.65 -14.78
N LYS A 93 -7.61 -13.29 -15.18
CA LYS A 93 -6.53 -12.87 -14.27
C LYS A 93 -6.64 -11.42 -13.83
N LEU A 94 -7.45 -10.58 -14.50
CA LEU A 94 -7.53 -9.14 -14.22
C LEU A 94 -7.88 -8.80 -12.76
N PHE A 95 -8.70 -9.64 -12.14
CA PHE A 95 -9.21 -9.43 -10.79
C PHE A 95 -8.63 -10.44 -9.79
N SER A 96 -7.42 -10.93 -10.06
CA SER A 96 -6.73 -11.89 -9.19
C SER A 96 -5.78 -11.24 -8.18
N GLY A 97 -5.60 -9.92 -8.24
CA GLY A 97 -4.57 -9.20 -7.49
C GLY A 97 -3.18 -9.23 -8.15
N LEU A 98 -3.03 -9.80 -9.35
CA LEU A 98 -1.78 -9.72 -10.11
C LEU A 98 -1.47 -8.30 -10.59
N ILE A 99 -0.21 -8.09 -10.93
CA ILE A 99 0.32 -6.83 -11.46
C ILE A 99 0.81 -7.01 -12.90
N TRP A 100 0.82 -5.92 -13.64
CA TRP A 100 1.23 -5.84 -15.04
C TRP A 100 2.09 -4.61 -15.25
N THR A 101 2.97 -4.67 -16.25
CA THR A 101 3.67 -3.47 -16.73
C THR A 101 2.69 -2.51 -17.42
N GLY A 102 3.05 -1.24 -17.58
CA GLY A 102 2.24 -0.28 -18.33
C GLY A 102 1.97 -0.74 -19.76
N GLU A 103 2.97 -1.37 -20.40
CA GLU A 103 2.82 -2.00 -21.73
C GLU A 103 1.74 -3.11 -21.72
N GLN A 104 1.81 -4.05 -20.79
CA GLN A 104 0.82 -5.12 -20.66
C GLN A 104 -0.57 -4.58 -20.28
N ALA A 105 -0.60 -3.55 -19.43
CA ALA A 105 -1.83 -2.91 -18.98
C ALA A 105 -2.57 -2.24 -20.14
N LEU A 106 -1.85 -1.73 -21.15
CA LEU A 106 -2.45 -1.17 -22.36
C LEU A 106 -3.17 -2.26 -23.16
N ASP A 107 -2.51 -3.40 -23.38
CA ASP A 107 -3.09 -4.54 -24.11
C ASP A 107 -4.35 -5.09 -23.40
N LEU A 108 -4.33 -5.09 -22.07
CA LEU A 108 -5.45 -5.52 -21.22
C LEU A 108 -6.57 -4.48 -21.10
N GLY A 109 -6.35 -3.25 -21.58
CA GLY A 109 -7.31 -2.15 -21.48
C GLY A 109 -7.43 -1.53 -20.08
N LEU A 110 -6.47 -1.78 -19.20
CA LEU A 110 -6.37 -1.17 -17.87
C LEU A 110 -5.94 0.30 -17.96
N VAL A 111 -5.17 0.66 -18.99
CA VAL A 111 -4.80 2.03 -19.34
C VAL A 111 -5.19 2.35 -20.79
N ASP A 112 -5.24 3.62 -21.15
CA ASP A 112 -5.65 4.08 -22.48
C ASP A 112 -4.45 4.38 -23.39
N ALA A 113 -3.31 4.77 -22.82
CA ALA A 113 -2.09 5.02 -23.57
C ALA A 113 -0.85 4.98 -22.68
N LEU A 114 0.32 4.91 -23.33
CA LEU A 114 1.60 5.09 -22.66
C LEU A 114 1.99 6.57 -22.62
N GLY A 115 2.52 7.03 -21.49
CA GLY A 115 2.99 8.41 -21.35
C GLY A 115 3.49 8.72 -19.94
N SER A 116 4.43 9.66 -19.84
CA SER A 116 4.88 10.22 -18.56
C SER A 116 3.96 11.35 -18.11
N ALA A 117 4.05 11.73 -16.83
CA ALA A 117 3.28 12.86 -16.30
C ALA A 117 3.57 14.16 -17.07
N GLU A 118 4.84 14.42 -17.42
CA GLU A 118 5.29 15.58 -18.19
C GLU A 118 4.69 15.59 -19.60
N TRP A 119 4.67 14.42 -20.25
CA TRP A 119 4.08 14.30 -21.58
C TRP A 119 2.56 14.54 -21.52
N VAL A 120 1.87 13.97 -20.54
CA VAL A 120 0.41 14.19 -20.37
C VAL A 120 0.11 15.65 -20.05
N ALA A 121 0.86 16.28 -19.15
CA ALA A 121 0.67 17.69 -18.81
C ALA A 121 0.82 18.58 -20.05
N ARG A 122 1.90 18.41 -20.82
CA ARG A 122 2.17 19.25 -21.99
C ARG A 122 1.23 18.96 -23.17
N GLU A 123 1.07 17.69 -23.54
CA GLU A 123 0.41 17.31 -24.80
C GLU A 123 -1.10 17.08 -24.65
N VAL A 124 -1.57 16.68 -23.46
CA VAL A 124 -2.99 16.36 -23.23
C VAL A 124 -3.70 17.47 -22.46
N VAL A 125 -3.07 18.00 -21.41
CA VAL A 125 -3.66 19.06 -20.57
C VAL A 125 -3.33 20.46 -21.09
N GLY A 126 -2.20 20.64 -21.79
CA GLY A 126 -1.71 21.95 -22.22
C GLY A 126 -1.08 22.78 -21.09
N ALA A 127 -0.61 22.12 -20.02
CA ALA A 127 0.08 22.75 -18.90
C ALA A 127 1.60 22.67 -19.10
N GLU A 128 2.27 23.83 -19.11
CA GLU A 128 3.72 23.92 -19.26
C GLU A 128 4.48 23.56 -17.98
N GLU A 129 3.90 23.85 -16.81
CA GLU A 129 4.50 23.55 -15.51
C GLU A 129 3.68 22.53 -14.72
N ILE A 130 4.38 21.53 -14.17
CA ILE A 130 3.84 20.62 -13.16
C ILE A 130 4.32 21.09 -11.79
N VAL A 131 3.38 21.39 -10.91
CA VAL A 131 3.70 21.71 -9.51
C VAL A 131 3.75 20.43 -8.69
N ASN A 132 4.91 20.15 -8.09
CA ASN A 132 5.09 19.03 -7.18
C ASN A 132 4.85 19.48 -5.73
N PHE A 133 3.77 19.01 -5.11
CA PHE A 133 3.41 19.29 -3.72
C PHE A 133 4.09 18.38 -2.69
N THR A 134 5.04 17.53 -3.11
CA THR A 134 5.80 16.69 -2.19
C THR A 134 6.53 17.59 -1.19
N PRO A 135 6.28 17.44 0.12
CA PRO A 135 6.99 18.23 1.13
C PRO A 135 8.48 17.93 1.03
N VAL A 136 9.27 18.92 0.63
CA VAL A 136 10.73 18.83 0.61
C VAL A 136 11.25 19.51 1.87
N PRO A 137 12.03 18.83 2.74
CA PRO A 137 12.61 19.49 3.90
C PRO A 137 13.48 20.65 3.44
N ASP A 138 13.34 21.80 4.09
CA ASP A 138 14.10 22.99 3.76
C ASP A 138 15.60 22.74 3.92
N VAL A 139 16.43 23.48 3.19
CA VAL A 139 17.89 23.35 3.21
C VAL A 139 18.43 23.56 4.63
N TRP A 140 17.81 24.46 5.40
CA TRP A 140 18.12 24.69 6.82
C TRP A 140 17.73 23.53 7.72
N GLN A 141 16.58 22.89 7.46
CA GLN A 141 16.17 21.69 8.19
C GLN A 141 17.15 20.54 7.92
N ARG A 142 17.52 20.30 6.66
CA ARG A 142 18.50 19.26 6.29
C ARG A 142 19.88 19.52 6.91
N PHE A 143 20.29 20.79 7.00
CA PHE A 143 21.54 21.17 7.64
C PHE A 143 21.48 20.97 9.16
N ALA A 144 20.43 21.46 9.81
CA ALA A 144 20.21 21.28 11.25
C ALA A 144 20.13 19.79 11.62
N ASP A 145 19.45 18.97 10.81
CA ASP A 145 19.37 17.52 11.01
C ASP A 145 20.74 16.84 10.89
N ARG A 146 21.58 17.26 9.93
CA ARG A 146 22.94 16.72 9.76
C ARG A 146 23.87 17.14 10.90
N ILE A 147 23.79 18.38 11.36
CA ILE A 147 24.55 18.84 12.52
C ILE A 147 24.07 18.16 13.78
N GLY A 148 22.75 18.06 13.98
CA GLY A 148 22.15 17.36 15.12
C GLY A 148 22.54 15.89 15.16
N ALA A 149 22.49 15.19 14.02
CA ALA A 149 22.94 13.81 13.91
C ALA A 149 24.45 13.66 14.16
N GLY A 150 25.27 14.60 13.66
CA GLY A 150 26.71 14.62 13.92
C GLY A 150 27.04 14.86 15.39
N ALA A 151 26.41 15.86 16.02
CA ALA A 151 26.58 16.19 17.43
C ALA A 151 26.10 15.05 18.33
N ALA A 152 24.96 14.43 18.02
CA ALA A 152 24.45 13.26 18.75
C ALA A 152 25.39 12.05 18.61
N ALA A 153 25.94 11.81 17.42
CA ALA A 153 26.91 10.73 17.20
C ALA A 153 28.23 10.98 17.95
N HIS A 154 28.71 12.23 17.99
CA HIS A 154 29.89 12.62 18.75
C HIS A 154 29.66 12.52 20.26
N PHE A 155 28.50 12.99 20.75
CA PHE A 155 28.12 12.90 22.16
C PHE A 155 27.91 11.45 22.62
N ALA A 156 27.30 10.60 21.78
CA ALA A 156 27.18 9.17 22.05
C ALA A 156 28.56 8.47 22.10
N ALA A 157 29.50 8.89 21.24
CA ALA A 157 30.87 8.37 21.26
C ALA A 157 31.66 8.81 22.51
N GLU A 158 31.50 10.07 22.96
CA GLU A 158 32.12 10.58 24.19
C GLU A 158 31.51 10.00 25.47
N MET A 159 30.20 9.75 25.49
CA MET A 159 29.53 9.09 26.61
C MET A 159 29.66 7.55 26.60
N GLY A 160 30.44 6.98 25.67
CA GLY A 160 30.69 5.55 25.61
C GLY A 160 29.46 4.70 25.26
N ILE A 161 28.41 5.29 24.70
CA ILE A 161 27.24 4.59 24.20
C ILE A 161 27.62 4.02 22.82
N GLY A 162 28.33 2.89 22.85
CA GLY A 162 28.83 2.21 21.66
C GLY A 162 27.70 1.85 20.68
N LYS A 163 27.99 1.97 19.38
CA LYS A 163 27.13 1.46 18.31
C LYS A 163 26.74 0.01 18.63
N PRO A 164 25.45 -0.38 18.54
CA PRO A 164 25.08 -1.77 18.65
C PRO A 164 25.80 -2.53 17.53
N GLN A 165 26.70 -3.44 17.91
CA GLN A 165 27.25 -4.41 16.98
C GLN A 165 26.11 -5.34 16.60
N LEU A 166 25.58 -5.16 15.38
CA LEU A 166 24.71 -6.15 14.76
C LEU A 166 25.56 -7.40 14.50
N ARG A 167 25.19 -8.50 15.17
CA ARG A 167 25.54 -9.87 14.79
C ARG A 167 24.41 -10.44 13.96
#